data_AF-A0A452ZC91-F1
#
_entry.id   AF-A0A452ZC91-F1
#
_cell.length_a   1.000
_cell.length_b   1.000
_cell.length_c   1.000
_cell.angle_alpha   90.00
_cell.angle_beta   90.00
_cell.angle_gamma   90.00
#
_symmetry.space_group_name_H-M   'P 1'
#
loop_
_entity.id
_entity.type
_entity.pdbx_description
1 polymer ?
#
loop_
_entity_poly.entity_id
_entity_poly.type
_entity_poly.pdbx_seq_one_letter_code
_entity_poly.pdbx_strand_id
1 'polypeptide(L)'
;MTLIKLAKFEREQATCNSERRRAGVIQHFANSVVKFSRSQAKLNSEVVQQLDTIHEYLETMISVNHAFTDRSNALQHVQSLSADLFFLHTRAGRLESVSSRGIGQEWTRYQKIEGLKETISTREGVKNQALREYESIKENNMTEIKRFDKDRRRDLIEMLKGFVVNQVSYSDHFANMWGKVAEETKVYANRSN
;
A
#
# COMPACT_ATOMS: atom_id res chain seq x y z
N MET A 1 5.72 -45.21 3.70
CA MET A 1 7.12 -45.46 3.26
C MET A 1 7.50 -44.37 2.26
N THR A 2 8.62 -43.66 2.40
CA THR A 2 9.02 -42.63 1.42
C THR A 2 9.68 -43.28 0.21
N LEU A 3 9.63 -42.65 -0.97
CA LEU A 3 10.30 -43.17 -2.18
C LEU A 3 11.81 -43.39 -1.98
N ILE A 4 12.45 -42.57 -1.15
CA ILE A 4 13.86 -42.75 -0.73
C ILE A 4 14.04 -44.06 0.07
N LYS A 5 13.13 -44.34 1.01
CA LYS A 5 13.16 -45.59 1.80
C LYS A 5 12.88 -46.81 0.91
N LEU A 6 11.96 -46.68 -0.05
CA LEU A 6 11.66 -47.72 -1.04
C LEU A 6 12.88 -48.00 -1.92
N ALA A 7 13.51 -46.96 -2.48
CA ALA A 7 14.72 -47.10 -3.30
C ALA A 7 15.88 -47.74 -2.54
N LYS A 8 16.04 -47.40 -1.25
CA LYS A 8 17.03 -48.03 -0.38
C LYS A 8 16.73 -49.51 -0.17
N PHE A 9 15.49 -49.84 0.20
CA PHE A 9 15.05 -51.22 0.40
C PHE A 9 15.21 -52.07 -0.87
N GLU A 10 14.77 -51.58 -2.02
CA GLU A 10 14.93 -52.30 -3.30
C GLU A 10 16.39 -52.54 -3.66
N ARG A 11 17.28 -51.59 -3.35
CA ARG A 11 18.71 -51.74 -3.60
C ARG A 11 19.34 -52.80 -2.70
N GLU A 12 18.93 -52.85 -1.44
CA GLU A 12 19.40 -53.82 -0.45
C GLU A 12 18.92 -55.25 -0.75
N GLN A 13 17.73 -55.38 -1.35
CA GLN A 13 17.11 -56.67 -1.71
C GLN A 13 17.42 -57.13 -3.15
N ALA A 14 18.12 -56.33 -3.96
CA ALA A 14 18.30 -56.61 -5.38
C ALA A 14 19.22 -57.81 -5.64
N THR A 15 18.66 -58.85 -6.27
CA THR A 15 19.34 -60.08 -6.67
C THR A 15 19.91 -60.00 -8.08
N CYS A 16 19.34 -59.15 -8.96
CA CYS A 16 19.76 -59.00 -10.34
C CYS A 16 20.01 -57.55 -10.78
N ASN A 17 20.64 -57.37 -11.94
CA ASN A 17 21.05 -56.05 -12.45
C ASN A 17 19.86 -55.15 -12.83
N SER A 18 18.73 -55.73 -13.24
CA SER A 18 17.52 -54.96 -13.56
C SER A 18 16.91 -54.32 -12.31
N GLU A 19 16.89 -55.03 -11.18
CA GLU A 19 16.43 -54.53 -9.87
C GLU A 19 17.34 -53.42 -9.35
N ARG A 20 18.67 -53.59 -9.45
CA ARG A 20 19.62 -52.53 -9.07
C ARG A 20 19.43 -51.26 -9.89
N ARG A 21 19.21 -51.39 -11.20
CA ARG A 21 18.93 -50.26 -12.09
C ARG A 21 17.62 -49.57 -11.71
N ARG A 22 16.55 -50.33 -11.44
CA ARG A 22 15.26 -49.79 -11.00
C ARG A 22 15.38 -49.01 -9.69
N ALA A 23 16.04 -49.59 -8.69
CA ALA A 23 16.25 -48.93 -7.41
C ALA A 23 17.05 -47.62 -7.55
N GLY A 24 18.00 -47.57 -8.49
CA GLY A 24 18.71 -46.34 -8.87
C GLY A 24 17.76 -45.27 -9.44
N VAL A 25 16.91 -45.63 -10.40
CA VAL A 25 15.93 -44.70 -11.00
C VAL A 25 14.94 -44.18 -9.95
N ILE A 26 14.42 -45.04 -9.07
CA ILE A 26 13.51 -44.61 -7.98
C ILE A 26 14.23 -43.63 -7.04
N GLN A 27 15.51 -43.86 -6.73
CA GLN A 27 16.30 -42.93 -5.91
C GLN A 27 16.46 -41.57 -6.59
N HIS A 28 16.81 -41.54 -7.87
CA HIS A 28 16.97 -40.31 -8.64
C HIS A 28 15.66 -39.52 -8.71
N PHE A 29 14.55 -40.20 -9.02
CA PHE A 29 13.21 -39.62 -8.98
C PHE A 29 12.89 -39.01 -7.61
N ALA A 30 13.09 -39.77 -6.53
CA ALA A 30 12.82 -39.30 -5.18
C ALA A 30 13.67 -38.07 -4.80
N ASN A 31 14.94 -38.05 -5.21
CA ASN A 31 15.82 -36.90 -5.00
C ASN A 31 15.35 -35.67 -5.79
N SER A 32 14.89 -35.85 -7.04
CA SER A 32 14.34 -34.77 -7.87
C SER A 32 13.07 -34.17 -7.26
N VAL A 33 12.17 -35.00 -6.70
CA VAL A 33 10.99 -34.52 -5.96
C VAL A 33 11.39 -33.64 -4.77
N VAL A 34 12.39 -34.07 -3.98
CA VAL A 34 12.87 -33.27 -2.83
C VAL A 34 13.52 -31.96 -3.30
N LYS A 35 14.32 -31.98 -4.37
CA LYS A 35 14.91 -30.78 -4.95
C LYS A 35 13.84 -29.81 -5.44
N PHE A 36 12.85 -30.31 -6.18
CA PHE A 36 11.70 -29.52 -6.62
C PHE A 36 10.98 -28.87 -5.44
N SER A 37 10.65 -29.65 -4.40
CA SER A 37 9.98 -29.13 -3.20
C SER A 37 10.76 -28.00 -2.52
N ARG A 38 12.09 -28.14 -2.39
CA ARG A 38 12.96 -27.10 -1.82
C ARG A 38 13.02 -25.86 -2.70
N SER A 39 13.17 -26.03 -4.01
CA SER A 39 13.20 -24.92 -4.96
C SER A 39 11.85 -24.19 -5.00
N GLN A 40 10.72 -24.91 -4.92
CA GLN A 40 9.39 -24.30 -4.83
C GLN A 40 9.23 -23.48 -3.54
N ALA A 41 9.71 -23.99 -2.39
CA ALA A 41 9.69 -23.24 -1.14
C ALA A 41 10.52 -21.95 -1.25
N LYS A 42 11.67 -22.01 -1.94
CA LYS A 42 12.50 -20.83 -2.18
C LYS A 42 11.81 -19.82 -3.11
N LEU A 43 11.22 -20.27 -4.22
CA LEU A 43 10.41 -19.42 -5.09
C LEU A 43 9.29 -18.74 -4.31
N ASN A 44 8.56 -19.47 -3.47
CA ASN A 44 7.50 -18.90 -2.63
C ASN A 44 8.03 -17.79 -1.72
N SER A 45 9.19 -17.99 -1.08
CA SER A 45 9.82 -16.97 -0.23
C SER A 45 10.20 -15.73 -1.04
N GLU A 46 10.76 -15.89 -2.22
CA GLU A 46 11.12 -14.78 -3.10
C GLU A 46 9.88 -14.03 -3.60
N VAL A 47 8.79 -14.74 -3.92
CA VAL A 47 7.51 -14.12 -4.31
C VAL A 47 6.93 -13.31 -3.15
N VAL A 48 6.93 -13.84 -1.93
CA VAL A 48 6.48 -13.08 -0.75
C VAL A 48 7.29 -11.80 -0.61
N GLN A 49 8.62 -11.88 -0.74
CA GLN A 49 9.49 -10.72 -0.65
C GLN A 49 9.18 -9.67 -1.73
N GLN A 50 8.87 -10.07 -2.97
CA GLN A 50 8.44 -9.10 -3.99
C GLN A 50 7.12 -8.42 -3.56
N LEU A 51 6.19 -9.17 -2.98
CA LEU A 51 4.90 -8.63 -2.55
C LEU A 51 4.98 -7.70 -1.33
N ASP A 52 6.12 -7.60 -0.64
CA ASP A 52 6.34 -6.62 0.44
C ASP A 52 6.07 -5.18 -0.04
N THR A 53 6.39 -4.87 -1.29
CA THR A 53 6.10 -3.57 -1.91
C THR A 53 4.59 -3.24 -1.93
N ILE A 54 3.69 -4.23 -1.93
CA ILE A 54 2.25 -3.98 -1.80
C ILE A 54 1.89 -3.60 -0.37
N HIS A 55 2.48 -4.27 0.62
CA HIS A 55 2.25 -3.99 2.03
C HIS A 55 2.70 -2.57 2.39
N GLU A 56 3.91 -2.17 1.98
CA GLU A 56 4.43 -0.82 2.18
C GLU A 56 3.49 0.27 1.60
N TYR A 57 2.87 0.00 0.46
CA TYR A 57 1.88 0.90 -0.12
C TYR A 57 0.61 1.01 0.71
N LEU A 58 0.07 -0.13 1.18
CA LEU A 58 -1.12 -0.12 2.01
C LEU A 58 -0.87 0.63 3.33
N GLU A 59 0.33 0.49 3.91
CA GLU A 59 0.74 1.27 5.08
C GLU A 59 0.83 2.76 4.76
N THR A 60 1.46 3.13 3.65
CA THR A 60 1.57 4.54 3.23
C THR A 60 0.21 5.19 2.94
N MET A 61 -0.78 4.41 2.46
CA MET A 61 -2.14 4.90 2.23
C MET A 61 -2.83 5.39 3.52
N ILE A 62 -2.42 4.90 4.69
CA ILE A 62 -2.88 5.42 5.98
C ILE A 62 -2.42 6.87 6.16
N SER A 63 -1.15 7.16 5.87
CA SER A 63 -0.61 8.53 5.92
C SER A 63 -1.29 9.45 4.90
N VAL A 64 -1.57 8.96 3.69
CA VAL A 64 -2.34 9.71 2.69
C VAL A 64 -3.74 10.06 3.21
N ASN A 65 -4.40 9.12 3.87
CA ASN A 65 -5.72 9.35 4.47
C ASN A 65 -5.67 10.39 5.61
N HIS A 66 -4.63 10.35 6.45
CA HIS A 66 -4.40 11.39 7.46
C HIS A 66 -4.19 12.77 6.83
N ALA A 67 -3.38 12.88 5.79
CA ALA A 67 -3.16 14.15 5.09
C ALA A 67 -4.45 14.73 4.48
N PHE A 68 -5.35 13.87 3.98
CA PHE A 68 -6.68 14.32 3.52
C PHE A 68 -7.60 14.74 4.67
N THR A 69 -7.54 14.01 5.79
CA THR A 69 -8.29 14.34 7.00
C THR A 69 -7.86 15.70 7.56
N ASP A 70 -6.56 15.95 7.67
CA ASP A 70 -5.99 17.22 8.13
C ASP A 70 -6.41 18.39 7.24
N ARG A 71 -6.36 18.19 5.92
CA ARG A 71 -6.86 19.19 4.96
C ARG A 71 -8.36 19.47 5.14
N SER A 72 -9.16 18.43 5.34
CA SER A 72 -10.61 18.57 5.57
C SER A 72 -10.90 19.33 6.86
N ASN A 73 -10.17 19.02 7.94
CA ASN A 73 -10.30 19.69 9.23
C ASN A 73 -9.91 21.18 9.13
N ALA A 74 -8.81 21.50 8.43
CA ALA A 74 -8.39 22.87 8.19
C ALA A 74 -9.43 23.67 7.38
N LEU A 75 -10.03 23.06 6.35
CA LEU A 75 -11.11 23.68 5.58
C LEU A 75 -12.34 23.95 6.44
N GLN A 76 -12.75 22.97 7.25
CA GLN A 76 -13.88 23.09 8.16
C GLN A 76 -13.64 24.24 9.16
N HIS A 77 -12.41 24.41 9.65
CA HIS A 77 -12.06 25.52 10.53
C HIS A 77 -12.24 26.88 9.84
N VAL A 78 -11.76 27.03 8.61
CA VAL A 78 -11.96 28.25 7.80
C VAL A 78 -13.44 28.55 7.58
N GLN A 79 -14.25 27.52 7.30
CA GLN A 79 -15.69 27.65 7.10
C GLN A 79 -16.42 28.10 8.37
N SER A 80 -16.06 27.51 9.53
CA SER A 80 -16.61 27.92 10.83
C SER A 80 -16.31 29.39 11.12
N LEU A 81 -15.07 29.84 10.91
CA LEU A 81 -14.69 31.25 11.11
C LEU A 81 -15.44 32.18 10.16
N SER A 82 -15.69 31.74 8.92
CA SER A 82 -16.45 32.50 7.93
C SER A 82 -17.92 32.66 8.34
N ALA A 83 -18.54 31.60 8.88
CA ALA A 83 -19.90 31.67 9.41
C ALA A 83 -19.99 32.62 10.61
N ASP A 84 -19.06 32.53 11.56
CA ASP A 84 -19.00 33.42 12.71
C ASP A 84 -18.88 34.90 12.30
N LEU A 85 -18.00 35.18 11.33
CA LEU A 85 -17.84 36.52 10.78
C LEU A 85 -19.11 37.03 10.12
N PHE A 86 -19.81 36.19 9.35
CA PHE A 86 -21.10 36.54 8.75
C PHE A 86 -22.13 36.94 9.81
N PHE A 87 -22.21 36.20 10.93
CA PHE A 87 -23.10 36.54 12.05
C PHE A 87 -22.71 37.87 12.72
N LEU A 88 -21.42 38.11 12.93
CA LEU A 88 -20.92 39.36 13.51
C LEU A 88 -21.23 40.57 12.61
N HIS A 89 -20.94 40.46 11.31
CA HIS A 89 -21.26 41.48 10.31
C HIS A 89 -22.76 41.78 10.26
N THR A 90 -23.60 40.73 10.24
CA THR A 90 -25.06 40.88 10.26
C THR A 90 -25.54 41.60 11.52
N ARG A 91 -24.97 41.27 12.69
CA ARG A 91 -25.30 41.92 13.96
C ARG A 91 -24.89 43.40 13.97
N ALA A 92 -23.70 43.72 13.46
CA ALA A 92 -23.22 45.10 13.35
C ALA A 92 -24.13 45.92 12.43
N GLY A 93 -24.45 45.41 11.24
CA GLY A 93 -25.35 46.11 10.30
C GLY A 93 -26.76 46.32 10.84
N ARG A 94 -27.31 45.35 11.61
CA ARG A 94 -28.59 45.54 12.31
C ARG A 94 -28.50 46.69 13.32
N LEU A 95 -27.44 46.77 14.11
CA LEU A 95 -27.27 47.87 15.08
C LEU A 95 -27.10 49.23 14.39
N GLU A 96 -26.41 49.29 13.26
CA GLU A 96 -26.27 50.50 12.45
C GLU A 96 -27.61 50.99 11.88
N SER A 97 -28.52 50.07 11.52
CA SER A 97 -29.84 50.38 10.95
C SER A 97 -30.89 50.89 11.94
N VAL A 98 -30.69 50.70 13.26
CA VAL A 98 -31.68 51.09 14.29
C VAL A 98 -31.57 52.57 14.61
N SER A 99 -32.67 53.34 14.45
CA SER A 99 -32.72 54.77 14.83
C SER A 99 -32.68 54.96 16.36
N SER A 100 -31.81 55.85 16.83
CA SER A 100 -31.72 56.28 18.24
C SER A 100 -32.74 57.40 18.54
N ARG A 101 -33.35 57.40 19.74
CA ARG A 101 -34.25 58.48 20.21
C ARG A 101 -33.57 59.35 21.27
N GLY A 102 -32.36 59.81 20.99
CA GLY A 102 -31.59 60.73 21.85
C GLY A 102 -30.08 60.46 21.84
N ILE A 103 -29.31 61.51 22.18
CA ILE A 103 -27.83 61.54 22.12
C ILE A 103 -27.19 60.44 22.98
N GLY A 104 -27.73 60.18 24.18
CA GLY A 104 -27.18 59.14 25.06
C GLY A 104 -27.34 57.73 24.50
N GLN A 105 -28.50 57.41 23.91
CA GLN A 105 -28.74 56.12 23.25
C GLN A 105 -27.87 55.95 22.01
N GLU A 106 -27.69 57.04 21.27
CA GLU A 106 -26.82 57.09 20.10
C GLU A 106 -25.36 56.81 20.46
N TRP A 107 -24.84 57.45 21.52
CA TRP A 107 -23.48 57.22 22.01
C TRP A 107 -23.24 55.76 22.44
N THR A 108 -24.16 55.18 23.22
CA THR A 108 -24.05 53.76 23.62
C THR A 108 -24.10 52.81 22.42
N ARG A 109 -24.91 53.13 21.40
CA ARG A 109 -24.97 52.36 20.15
C ARG A 109 -23.65 52.45 19.40
N TYR A 110 -23.06 53.64 19.27
CA TYR A 110 -21.75 53.83 18.65
C TYR A 110 -20.67 52.99 19.33
N GLN A 111 -20.57 53.03 20.66
CA GLN A 111 -19.61 52.22 21.40
C GLN A 111 -19.78 50.71 21.16
N LYS A 112 -21.03 50.21 21.08
CA LYS A 112 -21.32 48.80 20.77
C LYS A 112 -20.93 48.41 19.35
N ILE A 113 -21.18 49.30 18.38
CA ILE A 113 -20.78 49.08 16.99
C ILE A 113 -19.25 49.04 16.88
N GLU A 114 -18.56 49.96 17.56
CA GLU A 114 -17.09 50.01 17.52
C GLU A 114 -16.46 48.74 18.12
N GLY A 115 -16.96 48.28 19.28
CA GLY A 115 -16.49 47.01 19.86
C GLY A 115 -16.79 45.78 18.98
N LEU A 116 -17.90 45.79 18.23
CA LEU A 116 -18.16 44.74 17.23
C LEU A 116 -17.20 44.82 16.04
N LYS A 117 -16.87 46.03 15.56
CA LYS A 117 -15.88 46.23 14.48
C LYS A 117 -14.49 45.75 14.88
N GLU A 118 -14.06 46.02 16.11
CA GLU A 118 -12.79 45.50 16.64
C GLU A 118 -12.80 43.96 16.73
N THR A 119 -13.91 43.38 17.21
CA THR A 119 -14.08 41.91 17.26
C THR A 119 -14.02 41.29 15.86
N ILE A 120 -14.71 41.90 14.89
CA ILE A 120 -14.70 41.50 13.48
C ILE A 120 -13.28 41.53 12.93
N SER A 121 -12.56 42.65 13.10
CA SER A 121 -11.18 42.81 12.64
C SER A 121 -10.26 41.72 13.18
N THR A 122 -10.35 41.46 14.49
CA THR A 122 -9.57 40.39 15.14
C THR A 122 -9.92 39.01 14.55
N ARG A 123 -11.21 38.70 14.37
CA ARG A 123 -11.69 37.42 13.84
C ARG A 123 -11.33 37.25 12.35
N GLU A 124 -11.31 38.33 11.57
CA GLU A 124 -10.81 38.35 10.20
C GLU A 124 -9.33 38.01 10.14
N GLY A 125 -8.52 38.55 11.06
CA GLY A 125 -7.12 38.17 11.23
C GLY A 125 -6.95 36.67 11.46
N VAL A 126 -7.73 36.08 12.36
CA VAL A 126 -7.72 34.63 12.63
C VAL A 126 -8.15 33.82 11.40
N LYS A 127 -9.22 34.23 10.71
CA LYS A 127 -9.67 33.55 9.46
C LYS A 127 -8.58 33.60 8.39
N ASN A 128 -7.92 34.74 8.21
CA ASN A 128 -6.87 34.90 7.22
C ASN A 128 -5.66 34.01 7.54
N GLN A 129 -5.33 33.84 8.83
CA GLN A 129 -4.31 32.89 9.26
C GLN A 129 -4.71 31.44 8.98
N ALA A 130 -5.92 31.03 9.39
CA ALA A 130 -6.44 29.69 9.11
C ALA A 130 -6.50 29.37 7.60
N LEU A 131 -6.82 30.37 6.77
CA LEU A 131 -6.82 30.21 5.31
C LEU A 131 -5.41 29.96 4.76
N ARG A 132 -4.39 30.67 5.27
CA ARG A 132 -2.99 30.42 4.89
C ARG A 132 -2.54 29.02 5.28
N GLU A 133 -2.94 28.55 6.45
CA GLU A 133 -2.64 27.18 6.92
C GLU A 133 -3.30 26.13 6.02
N TYR A 134 -4.58 26.29 5.71
CA TYR A 134 -5.29 25.41 4.78
C TYR A 134 -4.63 25.36 3.38
N GLU A 135 -4.27 26.51 2.81
CA GLU A 135 -3.61 26.54 1.50
C GLU A 135 -2.20 25.93 1.54
N SER A 136 -1.46 26.11 2.64
CA SER A 136 -0.17 25.46 2.87
C SER A 136 -0.30 23.92 2.90
N ILE A 137 -1.27 23.40 3.66
CA ILE A 137 -1.56 21.95 3.69
C ILE A 137 -1.93 21.43 2.30
N LYS A 138 -2.78 22.17 1.58
CA LYS A 138 -3.22 21.79 0.23
C LYS A 138 -2.06 21.72 -0.75
N GLU A 139 -1.14 22.67 -0.73
CA GLU A 139 0.03 22.68 -1.61
C GLU A 139 1.02 21.57 -1.27
N ASN A 140 1.28 21.35 0.02
CA ASN A 140 2.13 20.26 0.50
C ASN A 140 1.57 18.90 0.07
N ASN A 141 0.27 18.68 0.27
CA ASN A 141 -0.40 17.45 -0.16
C ASN A 141 -0.29 17.25 -1.68
N MET A 142 -0.46 18.30 -2.48
CA MET A 142 -0.34 18.24 -3.93
C MET A 142 1.07 17.80 -4.36
N THR A 143 2.10 18.36 -3.74
CA THR A 143 3.50 18.03 -4.03
C THR A 143 3.83 16.60 -3.64
N GLU A 144 3.44 16.18 -2.44
CA GLU A 144 3.72 14.83 -1.95
C GLU A 144 2.93 13.76 -2.70
N ILE A 145 1.67 14.00 -3.09
CA ILE A 145 0.91 13.04 -3.91
C ILE A 145 1.56 12.84 -5.28
N LYS A 146 2.05 13.90 -5.92
CA LYS A 146 2.77 13.79 -7.21
C LYS A 146 4.06 12.98 -7.07
N ARG A 147 4.82 13.22 -5.99
CA ARG A 147 6.03 12.46 -5.69
C ARG A 147 5.71 10.99 -5.43
N PHE A 148 4.72 10.74 -4.58
CA PHE A 148 4.24 9.40 -4.24
C PHE A 148 3.79 8.61 -5.47
N ASP A 149 3.00 9.20 -6.37
CA ASP A 149 2.56 8.50 -7.61
C ASP A 149 3.75 8.08 -8.49
N LYS A 150 4.76 8.95 -8.59
CA LYS A 150 5.98 8.67 -9.35
C LYS A 150 6.79 7.52 -8.74
N ASP A 151 7.04 7.60 -7.43
CA ASP A 151 7.80 6.57 -6.71
C ASP A 151 7.03 5.24 -6.73
N ARG A 152 5.73 5.26 -6.46
CA ARG A 152 4.88 4.07 -6.46
C ARG A 152 4.87 3.35 -7.81
N ARG A 153 4.79 4.09 -8.91
CA ARG A 153 4.82 3.50 -10.26
C ARG A 153 6.14 2.77 -10.51
N ARG A 154 7.27 3.36 -10.10
CA ARG A 154 8.60 2.72 -10.23
C ARG A 154 8.64 1.43 -9.41
N ASP A 155 8.29 1.50 -8.13
CA ASP A 155 8.44 0.39 -7.19
C ASP A 155 7.54 -0.80 -7.60
N LEU A 156 6.31 -0.53 -8.08
CA LEU A 156 5.43 -1.56 -8.64
C LEU A 156 6.00 -2.25 -9.88
N ILE A 157 6.63 -1.49 -10.77
CA ILE A 157 7.27 -2.04 -11.97
C ILE A 157 8.46 -2.92 -11.57
N GLU A 158 9.26 -2.49 -10.60
CA GLU A 158 10.40 -3.26 -10.09
C GLU A 158 9.96 -4.56 -9.42
N MET A 159 8.92 -4.50 -8.58
CA MET A 159 8.28 -5.68 -8.00
C MET A 159 7.82 -6.66 -9.09
N LEU A 160 7.06 -6.19 -10.08
CA LEU A 160 6.54 -7.05 -11.15
C LEU A 160 7.67 -7.67 -11.98
N LYS A 161 8.73 -6.91 -12.26
CA LYS A 161 9.93 -7.45 -12.93
C LYS A 161 10.58 -8.56 -12.11
N GLY A 162 10.80 -8.33 -10.81
CA GLY A 162 11.37 -9.33 -9.91
C GLY A 162 10.52 -10.59 -9.85
N PHE A 163 9.21 -10.43 -9.71
CA PHE A 163 8.25 -11.53 -9.74
C PHE A 163 8.35 -12.35 -11.04
N VAL A 164 8.26 -11.69 -12.21
CA VAL A 164 8.29 -12.38 -13.51
C VAL A 164 9.64 -13.08 -13.74
N VAL A 165 10.75 -12.42 -13.44
CA VAL A 165 12.09 -13.00 -13.58
C VAL A 165 12.23 -14.27 -12.75
N ASN A 166 11.78 -14.25 -11.49
CA ASN A 166 11.81 -15.43 -10.63
C ASN A 166 10.90 -16.54 -11.18
N GLN A 167 9.65 -16.23 -11.54
CA GLN A 167 8.72 -17.22 -12.09
C GLN A 167 9.28 -17.93 -13.34
N VAL A 168 9.85 -17.16 -14.28
CA VAL A 168 10.44 -17.70 -15.52
C VAL A 168 11.66 -18.55 -15.20
N SER A 169 12.58 -18.05 -14.36
CA SER A 169 13.80 -18.77 -13.98
C SER A 169 13.52 -20.11 -13.30
N TYR A 170 12.59 -20.13 -12.34
CA TYR A 170 12.21 -21.39 -11.67
C TYR A 170 11.43 -22.32 -12.60
N SER A 171 10.58 -21.80 -13.48
CA SER A 171 9.86 -22.62 -14.47
C SER A 171 10.84 -23.33 -15.41
N ASP A 172 11.85 -22.63 -15.91
CA ASP A 172 12.91 -23.23 -16.74
C ASP A 172 13.73 -24.26 -15.94
N HIS A 173 14.07 -23.94 -14.69
CA HIS A 173 14.75 -24.89 -13.81
C HIS A 173 13.91 -26.16 -13.57
N PHE A 174 12.60 -26.03 -13.37
CA PHE A 174 11.68 -27.15 -13.16
C PHE A 174 11.52 -27.99 -14.43
N ALA A 175 11.35 -27.35 -15.59
CA ALA A 175 11.29 -28.03 -16.87
C ALA A 175 12.57 -28.87 -17.11
N ASN A 176 13.74 -28.30 -16.84
CA ASN A 176 15.02 -29.00 -16.96
C ASN A 176 15.14 -30.18 -15.99
N MET A 177 14.69 -30.05 -14.74
CA MET A 177 14.69 -31.16 -13.78
C MET A 177 13.75 -32.29 -14.22
N TRP A 178 12.52 -31.95 -14.61
CA TRP A 178 11.54 -32.95 -15.02
C TRP A 178 11.87 -33.60 -16.35
N GLY A 179 12.50 -32.87 -17.28
CA GLY A 179 13.03 -33.43 -18.52
C GLY A 179 14.08 -34.51 -18.26
N LYS A 180 15.01 -34.30 -17.31
CA LYS A 180 15.99 -35.33 -16.92
C LYS A 180 15.33 -36.57 -16.33
N VAL A 181 14.35 -36.38 -15.45
CA VAL A 181 13.58 -37.48 -14.86
C VAL A 181 12.82 -38.27 -15.94
N ALA A 182 12.21 -37.59 -16.91
CA ALA A 182 11.50 -38.22 -18.02
C ALA A 182 12.45 -39.07 -18.88
N GLU A 183 13.64 -38.58 -19.22
CA GLU A 183 14.64 -39.35 -19.97
C GLU A 183 15.15 -40.57 -19.18
N GLU A 184 15.42 -40.42 -17.88
CA GLU A 184 15.84 -41.53 -17.01
C GLU A 184 14.76 -42.62 -16.87
N THR A 185 13.49 -42.25 -16.96
CA THR A 185 12.34 -43.17 -16.77
C THR A 185 11.76 -43.70 -18.08
N LYS A 186 12.20 -43.20 -19.24
CA LYS A 186 11.68 -43.53 -20.58
C LYS A 186 11.63 -45.02 -20.89
N VAL A 187 12.60 -45.79 -20.37
CA VAL A 187 12.65 -47.26 -20.56
C VAL A 187 11.43 -47.98 -19.97
N TYR A 188 10.78 -47.40 -18.96
CA TYR A 188 9.58 -47.97 -18.35
C TYR A 188 8.31 -47.61 -19.13
N ALA A 189 8.30 -46.52 -19.89
CA ALA A 189 7.18 -46.14 -20.75
C ALA A 189 7.08 -47.05 -21.99
N ASN A 190 8.21 -47.52 -22.52
CA ASN A 190 8.26 -48.36 -23.73
C ASN A 190 8.12 -49.87 -23.46
N ARG A 191 7.83 -50.26 -22.21
CA ARG A 191 7.68 -51.68 -21.80
C ARG A 191 6.22 -52.15 -21.72
N SER A 192 5.26 -51.31 -22.11
CA SER A 192 3.88 -51.75 -22.31
C SER A 192 3.76 -52.49 -23.65
N ASN A 193 4.20 -53.75 -23.64
CA ASN A 193 3.72 -54.91 -24.42
C ASN A 193 4.41 -56.18 -23.90
#